data_AF-A0A661S7I0-F1
#
_entry.id   AF-A0A661S7I0-F1
#
_cell.length_a   1.000
_cell.length_b   1.000
_cell.length_c   1.000
_cell.angle_alpha   90.00
_cell.angle_beta   90.00
_cell.angle_gamma   90.00
#
_symmetry.space_group_name_H-M   'P 1'
#
loop_
_entity.id
_entity.type
_entity.pdbx_description
1 polymer ?
#
loop_
_entity_poly.entity_id
_entity_poly.type
_entity_poly.pdbx_seq_one_letter_code
_entity_poly.pdbx_strand_id
1 'polypeptide(L)'
;VSTAFEHKIRATSAELFSLSKSENSMELVVSLLIDKGKIQFPTDVLKKIIADVINEIIFGRFFPNTFISSAERTGAAIFRKELNFARNRLLKEVSQTDKNIDPIQLLSGVYNDYALPVERNVDFTRQLETIAKQSSFIAEKYPDILDDFTNIIGGEYSVTRNDELYFRPQEKRIRLTMDESSSAVRSLLDIGFYLRHVAKQGDLLMVDEPELNLHPENQCRIARLFVRLINSGIKVFITTHSDYIVKELNTLIMLNNDKPYLKQIAQEEGYKENELISADMIKVYIAEKALIQLDGNKKRSHNQTLTQAHIDPELGIEAQSFDTTINRMNRIQEAVVWGGD
;
A
#
# COMPACT_ATOMS: atom_id res chain seq x y z
N VAL A 1 10.03 18.34 21.87
CA VAL A 1 8.60 18.73 22.06
C VAL A 1 7.77 17.47 21.95
N SER A 2 7.35 16.89 23.07
CA SER A 2 6.77 15.53 23.14
C SER A 2 5.26 15.56 23.16
N THR A 3 4.61 14.71 22.38
CA THR A 3 3.16 14.49 22.37
C THR A 3 2.75 13.51 23.46
N ALA A 4 1.52 13.63 23.92
CA ALA A 4 0.87 12.58 24.70
C ALA A 4 0.74 11.31 23.84
N PHE A 5 0.90 10.14 24.48
CA PHE A 5 0.77 8.83 23.84
C PHE A 5 -0.08 7.92 24.73
N GLU A 6 -1.04 7.23 24.12
CA GLU A 6 -1.83 6.21 24.79
C GLU A 6 -2.01 5.02 23.84
N HIS A 7 -1.64 3.83 24.31
CA HIS A 7 -1.80 2.58 23.59
C HIS A 7 -2.42 1.52 24.50
N LYS A 8 -3.41 0.81 23.98
CA LYS A 8 -4.13 -0.24 24.70
C LYS A 8 -4.08 -1.54 23.94
N ILE A 9 -3.61 -2.60 24.61
CA ILE A 9 -3.52 -3.93 24.02
C ILE A 9 -4.73 -4.73 24.46
N ARG A 10 -5.46 -5.28 23.49
CA ARG A 10 -6.69 -6.03 23.72
C ARG A 10 -6.53 -7.46 23.21
N ALA A 11 -7.03 -8.43 23.96
CA ALA A 11 -7.27 -9.78 23.45
C ALA A 11 -8.75 -10.10 23.59
N THR A 12 -9.39 -10.50 22.47
CA THR A 12 -10.73 -11.12 22.45
C THR A 12 -11.81 -10.42 23.29
N SER A 13 -11.71 -9.10 23.49
CA SER A 13 -12.56 -8.16 24.28
C SER A 13 -12.06 -7.69 25.66
N ALA A 14 -10.97 -8.23 26.22
CA ALA A 14 -10.37 -7.74 27.47
C ALA A 14 -9.18 -6.80 27.21
N GLU A 15 -9.13 -5.64 27.89
CA GLU A 15 -7.93 -4.79 27.90
C GLU A 15 -6.86 -5.48 28.78
N LEU A 16 -5.75 -5.86 28.18
CA LEU A 16 -4.66 -6.57 28.86
C LEU A 16 -3.65 -5.59 29.44
N PHE A 17 -3.24 -4.61 28.63
CA PHE A 17 -2.25 -3.60 28.98
C PHE A 17 -2.71 -2.21 28.55
N SER A 18 -2.35 -1.21 29.36
CA SER A 18 -2.37 0.19 28.99
C SER A 18 -0.95 0.75 29.11
N LEU A 19 -0.47 1.37 28.04
CA LEU A 19 0.78 2.11 28.00
C LEU A 19 0.44 3.57 27.77
N SER A 20 0.85 4.45 28.67
CA SER A 20 0.56 5.87 28.57
C SER A 20 1.80 6.71 28.88
N LYS A 21 1.93 7.82 28.16
CA LYS A 21 2.98 8.82 28.37
C LYS A 21 2.36 10.20 28.24
N SER A 22 2.48 10.99 29.29
CA SER A 22 2.00 12.37 29.32
C SER A 22 2.83 13.28 28.40
N GLU A 23 2.20 14.36 27.95
CA GLU A 23 2.90 15.42 27.24
C GLU A 23 4.02 16.00 28.11
N ASN A 24 5.23 16.12 27.58
CA ASN A 24 6.44 16.60 28.25
C ASN A 24 6.99 15.73 29.39
N SER A 25 6.45 14.53 29.59
CA SER A 25 7.05 13.52 30.47
C SER A 25 8.03 12.61 29.73
N MET A 26 9.10 12.18 30.41
CA MET A 26 10.02 11.11 29.95
C MET A 26 9.63 9.74 30.51
N GLU A 27 8.56 9.68 31.30
CA GLU A 27 8.08 8.46 31.93
C GLU A 27 7.02 7.77 31.05
N LEU A 28 7.23 6.48 30.80
CA LEU A 28 6.24 5.59 30.19
C LEU A 28 5.60 4.76 31.31
N VAL A 29 4.30 4.94 31.52
CA VAL A 29 3.52 4.18 32.51
C VAL A 29 2.93 2.96 31.83
N VAL A 30 3.33 1.77 32.28
CA VAL A 30 2.82 0.48 31.79
C VAL A 30 1.95 -0.15 32.89
N SER A 31 0.66 -0.27 32.63
CA SER A 31 -0.33 -0.84 33.54
C SER A 31 -0.85 -2.17 33.00
N LEU A 32 -0.77 -3.22 33.82
CA LEU A 32 -1.48 -4.48 33.57
C LEU A 32 -2.91 -4.34 34.09
N LEU A 33 -3.89 -4.49 33.22
CA LEU A 33 -5.31 -4.27 33.52
C LEU A 33 -6.07 -5.56 33.88
N ILE A 34 -5.34 -6.66 34.10
CA ILE A 34 -5.89 -7.99 34.39
C ILE A 34 -5.56 -8.39 35.82
N ASP A 35 -6.49 -9.09 36.45
CA ASP A 35 -6.30 -9.70 37.76
C ASP A 35 -5.16 -10.73 37.74
N LYS A 36 -4.18 -10.60 38.64
CA LYS A 36 -2.90 -11.34 38.66
C LYS A 36 -3.02 -12.86 38.65
N GLY A 37 -4.21 -13.41 38.92
CA GLY A 37 -4.42 -14.85 39.14
C GLY A 37 -4.69 -15.72 37.92
N LYS A 38 -4.92 -15.16 36.70
CA LYS A 38 -5.44 -15.97 35.58
C LYS A 38 -4.52 -16.14 34.36
N ILE A 39 -3.48 -15.34 34.16
CA ILE A 39 -2.65 -15.38 32.95
C ILE A 39 -1.18 -15.09 33.29
N GLN A 40 -0.29 -16.06 33.05
CA GLN A 40 1.15 -15.80 32.99
C GLN A 40 1.51 -15.33 31.58
N PHE A 41 1.96 -14.09 31.43
CA PHE A 41 2.46 -13.60 30.15
C PHE A 41 3.92 -14.05 29.96
N PRO A 42 4.26 -14.65 28.81
CA PRO A 42 5.65 -14.92 28.50
C PRO A 42 6.45 -13.62 28.53
N THR A 43 7.55 -13.60 29.29
CA THR A 43 8.38 -12.41 29.49
C THR A 43 8.86 -11.81 28.17
N ASP A 44 9.10 -12.65 27.17
CA ASP A 44 9.57 -12.22 25.84
C ASP A 44 8.50 -11.47 25.04
N VAL A 45 7.23 -11.86 25.18
CA VAL A 45 6.10 -11.15 24.57
C VAL A 45 5.95 -9.77 25.19
N LEU A 46 6.06 -9.67 26.51
CA LEU A 46 5.99 -8.39 27.22
C LEU A 46 7.16 -7.47 26.83
N LYS A 47 8.39 -8.01 26.77
CA LYS A 47 9.57 -7.26 26.31
C LYS A 47 9.38 -6.72 24.90
N LYS A 48 8.88 -7.55 23.97
CA LYS A 48 8.62 -7.15 22.59
C LYS A 48 7.61 -6.02 22.51
N ILE A 49 6.48 -6.16 23.20
CA ILE A 49 5.44 -5.12 23.30
C ILE A 49 6.02 -3.79 23.78
N ILE A 50 6.77 -3.81 24.88
CA ILE A 50 7.34 -2.58 25.46
C ILE A 50 8.36 -1.98 24.50
N ALA A 51 9.20 -2.81 23.87
CA ALA A 51 10.18 -2.36 22.89
C ALA A 51 9.52 -1.69 21.68
N ASP A 52 8.44 -2.28 21.15
CA ASP A 52 7.69 -1.73 20.02
C ASP A 52 7.08 -0.36 20.37
N VAL A 53 6.50 -0.23 21.56
CA VAL A 53 5.93 1.06 22.02
C VAL A 53 7.02 2.12 22.25
N ILE A 54 8.16 1.75 22.83
CA ILE A 54 9.29 2.68 22.98
C ILE A 54 9.78 3.13 21.60
N ASN A 55 9.89 2.20 20.65
CA ASN A 55 10.27 2.53 19.28
C ASN A 55 9.26 3.48 18.64
N GLU A 56 7.96 3.28 18.82
CA GLU A 56 6.92 4.18 18.31
C GLU A 56 7.02 5.59 18.93
N ILE A 57 7.22 5.67 20.24
CA ILE A 57 7.34 6.96 20.96
C ILE A 57 8.57 7.75 20.49
N ILE A 58 9.71 7.06 20.33
CA ILE A 58 10.98 7.70 19.96
C ILE A 58 11.04 7.98 18.46
N PHE A 59 10.70 6.98 17.64
CA PHE A 59 10.94 6.97 16.19
C PHE A 59 9.71 7.27 15.34
N GLY A 60 8.48 7.10 15.86
CA GLY A 60 7.24 7.25 15.09
C GLY A 60 6.99 8.67 14.56
N ARG A 61 7.77 9.67 15.02
CA ARG A 61 7.75 11.04 14.49
C ARG A 61 8.74 11.28 13.36
N PHE A 62 9.76 10.43 13.24
CA PHE A 62 10.80 10.54 12.23
C PHE A 62 10.49 9.69 11.00
N PHE A 63 9.77 8.58 11.19
CA PHE A 63 9.40 7.67 10.11
C PHE A 63 7.89 7.69 9.87
N PRO A 64 7.45 7.74 8.60
CA PRO A 64 6.04 7.62 8.27
C PRO A 64 5.54 6.22 8.61
N ASN A 65 4.24 6.09 8.92
CA ASN A 65 3.62 4.77 8.98
C ASN A 65 3.53 4.21 7.55
N THR A 66 4.03 2.99 7.35
CA THR A 66 4.09 2.38 6.03
C THR A 66 2.97 1.36 5.84
N PHE A 67 2.13 1.58 4.83
CA PHE A 67 1.25 0.55 4.30
C PHE A 67 1.88 -0.04 3.03
N ILE A 68 1.92 -1.36 2.90
CA ILE A 68 2.55 -2.05 1.77
C ILE A 68 1.49 -2.88 1.07
N SER A 69 1.39 -2.72 -0.25
CA SER A 69 0.56 -3.51 -1.15
C SER A 69 1.50 -4.23 -2.12
N SER A 70 1.82 -5.49 -1.84
CA SER A 70 2.80 -6.27 -2.64
C SER A 70 2.20 -6.80 -3.94
N ALA A 71 3.03 -7.27 -4.87
CA ALA A 71 2.56 -7.94 -6.09
C ALA A 71 1.68 -9.19 -5.79
N GLU A 72 1.93 -9.89 -4.69
CA GLU A 72 1.20 -11.11 -4.28
C GLU A 72 -0.11 -10.82 -3.52
N ARG A 73 -0.52 -9.55 -3.39
CA ARG A 73 -1.76 -9.13 -2.70
C ARG A 73 -3.02 -9.83 -3.22
N THR A 74 -3.05 -10.16 -4.50
CA THR A 74 -4.18 -10.87 -5.13
C THR A 74 -4.38 -12.26 -4.51
N GLY A 75 -3.29 -12.99 -4.25
CA GLY A 75 -3.35 -14.30 -3.61
C GLY A 75 -3.84 -14.22 -2.17
N ALA A 76 -3.38 -13.20 -1.43
CA ALA A 76 -3.83 -12.95 -0.05
C ALA A 76 -5.32 -12.61 0.06
N ALA A 77 -5.90 -12.00 -0.98
CA ALA A 77 -7.33 -11.72 -1.07
C ALA A 77 -8.17 -12.97 -1.37
N ILE A 78 -7.71 -13.82 -2.29
CA ILE A 78 -8.41 -15.04 -2.71
C ILE A 78 -8.39 -16.10 -1.61
N PHE A 79 -7.20 -16.50 -1.13
CA PHE A 79 -7.03 -17.62 -0.21
C PHE A 79 -7.27 -17.26 1.26
N ARG A 80 -7.96 -16.16 1.50
CA ARG A 80 -8.19 -15.61 2.84
C ARG A 80 -8.86 -16.62 3.77
N LYS A 81 -9.88 -17.35 3.29
CA LYS A 81 -10.62 -18.33 4.09
C LYS A 81 -9.76 -19.57 4.38
N GLU A 82 -9.04 -20.06 3.38
CA GLU A 82 -8.14 -21.21 3.48
C GLU A 82 -6.98 -20.93 4.45
N LEU A 83 -6.37 -19.74 4.36
CA LEU A 83 -5.30 -19.30 5.26
C LEU A 83 -5.79 -19.21 6.70
N ASN A 84 -6.99 -18.67 6.91
CA ASN A 84 -7.63 -18.65 8.23
C ASN A 84 -7.94 -20.07 8.75
N PHE A 85 -8.45 -20.95 7.90
CA PHE A 85 -8.75 -22.34 8.27
C PHE A 85 -7.50 -23.13 8.64
N ALA A 86 -6.43 -23.03 7.83
CA ALA A 86 -5.15 -23.69 8.09
C ALA A 86 -4.57 -23.26 9.45
N ARG A 87 -4.54 -21.96 9.74
CA ARG A 87 -4.10 -21.43 11.04
C ARG A 87 -4.97 -21.95 12.19
N ASN A 88 -6.30 -21.89 12.06
CA ASN A 88 -7.21 -22.33 13.11
C ASN A 88 -7.12 -23.83 13.37
N ARG A 89 -6.86 -24.63 12.34
CA ARG A 89 -6.62 -26.07 12.46
C ARG A 89 -5.32 -26.36 13.20
N LEU A 90 -4.23 -25.68 12.83
CA LEU A 90 -2.94 -25.79 13.52
C LEU A 90 -3.08 -25.43 15.02
N LEU A 91 -3.80 -24.35 15.32
CA LEU A 91 -4.09 -23.96 16.71
C LEU A 91 -4.84 -25.05 17.48
N LYS A 92 -5.84 -25.69 16.88
CA LYS A 92 -6.61 -26.78 17.51
C LYS A 92 -5.76 -28.03 17.73
N GLU A 93 -4.98 -28.46 16.74
CA GLU A 93 -4.13 -29.65 16.85
C GLU A 93 -3.05 -29.47 17.92
N VAL A 94 -2.44 -28.28 18.02
CA VAL A 94 -1.48 -27.96 19.08
C VAL A 94 -2.14 -27.88 20.46
N SER A 95 -3.33 -27.30 20.55
CA SER A 95 -4.09 -27.25 21.82
C SER A 95 -4.49 -28.63 22.34
N GLN A 96 -4.52 -29.65 21.47
CA GLN A 96 -4.84 -31.04 21.81
C GLN A 96 -3.59 -31.91 22.07
N THR A 97 -2.39 -31.39 21.82
CA THR A 97 -1.14 -32.13 22.03
C THR A 97 -0.53 -31.74 23.38
N ASP A 98 -0.37 -32.67 24.32
CA ASP A 98 0.20 -32.49 25.68
C ASP A 98 1.68 -32.05 25.72
N LYS A 99 2.24 -31.56 24.62
CA LYS A 99 3.61 -31.04 24.59
C LYS A 99 3.58 -29.57 25.03
N ASN A 100 4.53 -29.20 25.90
CA ASN A 100 4.88 -27.82 26.27
C ASN A 100 5.38 -27.01 25.04
N ILE A 101 4.54 -26.87 24.04
CA ILE A 101 4.82 -26.13 22.83
C ILE A 101 4.09 -24.81 22.98
N ASP A 102 4.85 -23.73 23.07
CA ASP A 102 4.31 -22.39 23.19
C ASP A 102 3.53 -22.05 21.90
N PRO A 103 2.19 -21.89 21.95
CA PRO A 103 1.37 -21.62 20.77
C PRO A 103 1.84 -20.39 19.99
N ILE A 104 2.48 -19.44 20.69
CA ILE A 104 3.01 -18.20 20.12
C ILE A 104 4.26 -18.47 19.28
N GLN A 105 5.17 -19.35 19.70
CA GLN A 105 6.37 -19.72 18.93
C GLN A 105 6.03 -20.47 17.64
N LEU A 106 4.97 -21.27 17.66
CA LEU A 106 4.54 -22.04 16.49
C LEU A 106 3.75 -21.20 15.48
N LEU A 107 2.97 -20.22 15.95
CA LEU A 107 2.36 -19.19 15.10
C LEU A 107 3.39 -18.37 14.33
N SER A 108 4.52 -18.01 14.96
CA SER A 108 5.65 -17.37 14.25
C SER A 108 6.35 -18.32 13.27
N GLY A 109 6.36 -19.63 13.54
CA GLY A 109 7.01 -20.63 12.68
C GLY A 109 6.31 -20.87 11.34
N VAL A 110 5.00 -20.66 11.25
CA VAL A 110 4.21 -20.93 10.01
C VAL A 110 4.44 -19.88 8.93
N TYR A 111 4.86 -18.66 9.30
CA TYR A 111 5.02 -17.53 8.38
C TYR A 111 6.46 -17.05 8.22
N ASN A 112 7.43 -17.68 8.90
CA ASN A 112 8.86 -17.33 8.82
C ASN A 112 9.46 -17.43 7.40
N ASP A 113 8.79 -18.09 6.46
CA ASP A 113 9.26 -18.26 5.08
C ASP A 113 8.74 -17.19 4.11
N TYR A 114 7.73 -16.39 4.50
CA TYR A 114 7.23 -15.33 3.63
C TYR A 114 8.06 -14.05 3.77
N ALA A 115 8.26 -13.36 2.65
CA ALA A 115 8.76 -12.00 2.69
C ALA A 115 7.79 -11.11 3.50
N LEU A 116 8.33 -10.21 4.31
CA LEU A 116 7.56 -9.32 5.18
C LEU A 116 6.38 -8.61 4.49
N PRO A 117 6.48 -8.10 3.24
CA PRO A 117 5.33 -7.52 2.55
C PRO A 117 4.15 -8.48 2.37
N VAL A 118 4.43 -9.74 2.03
CA VAL A 118 3.42 -10.78 1.81
C VAL A 118 2.75 -11.14 3.13
N GLU A 119 3.54 -11.35 4.18
CA GLU A 119 3.02 -11.59 5.53
C GLU A 119 2.08 -10.47 5.98
N ARG A 120 2.48 -9.19 5.78
CA ARG A 120 1.66 -8.03 6.11
C ARG A 120 0.36 -7.99 5.32
N ASN A 121 0.38 -8.31 4.02
CA ASN A 121 -0.84 -8.36 3.22
C ASN A 121 -1.79 -9.47 3.69
N VAL A 122 -1.27 -10.66 4.00
CA VAL A 122 -2.07 -11.76 4.56
C VAL A 122 -2.69 -11.38 5.91
N ASP A 123 -1.91 -10.79 6.81
CA ASP A 123 -2.44 -10.37 8.11
C ASP A 123 -3.45 -9.23 7.99
N PHE A 124 -3.27 -8.32 7.04
CA PHE A 124 -4.22 -7.26 6.74
C PHE A 124 -5.56 -7.82 6.23
N THR A 125 -5.53 -8.71 5.23
CA THR A 125 -6.76 -9.30 4.69
C THR A 125 -7.52 -10.10 5.74
N ARG A 126 -6.82 -10.72 6.70
CA ARG A 126 -7.45 -11.45 7.80
C ARG A 126 -8.18 -10.55 8.80
N GLN A 127 -7.84 -9.26 8.87
CA GLN A 127 -8.41 -8.31 9.83
C GLN A 127 -9.49 -7.41 9.24
N LEU A 128 -9.93 -7.65 7.99
CA LEU A 128 -10.84 -6.75 7.27
C LEU A 128 -12.15 -6.45 8.00
N GLU A 129 -12.78 -7.39 8.72
CA GLU A 129 -14.00 -7.09 9.49
C GLU A 129 -13.74 -6.09 10.63
N THR A 130 -12.57 -6.16 11.27
CA THR A 130 -12.19 -5.21 12.33
C THR A 130 -11.83 -3.86 11.73
N ILE A 131 -11.08 -3.87 10.63
CA ILE A 131 -10.67 -2.66 9.90
C ILE A 131 -11.91 -1.94 9.35
N ALA A 132 -12.89 -2.66 8.81
CA ALA A 132 -14.12 -2.09 8.24
C ALA A 132 -14.94 -1.23 9.23
N LYS A 133 -14.71 -1.39 10.54
CA LYS A 133 -15.39 -0.63 11.61
C LYS A 133 -14.74 0.74 11.85
N GLN A 134 -13.57 0.99 11.27
CA GLN A 134 -12.81 2.24 11.41
C GLN A 134 -13.11 3.19 10.25
N SER A 135 -12.75 4.46 10.41
CA SER A 135 -12.80 5.47 9.35
C SER A 135 -11.41 6.07 9.20
N SER A 136 -10.97 6.28 7.96
CA SER A 136 -9.69 6.90 7.68
C SER A 136 -9.82 8.43 7.58
N PHE A 137 -8.67 9.11 7.63
CA PHE A 137 -8.58 10.55 7.33
C PHE A 137 -9.07 10.87 5.91
N ILE A 138 -8.83 9.97 4.95
CA ILE A 138 -9.29 10.12 3.56
C ILE A 138 -10.81 10.04 3.49
N ALA A 139 -11.43 9.06 4.16
CA ALA A 139 -12.88 8.93 4.18
C ALA A 139 -13.58 10.14 4.81
N GLU A 140 -12.95 10.77 5.80
CA GLU A 140 -13.51 11.91 6.51
C GLU A 140 -13.34 13.24 5.76
N LYS A 141 -12.18 13.46 5.11
CA LYS A 141 -11.84 14.77 4.53
C LYS A 141 -11.81 14.81 3.01
N TYR A 142 -11.63 13.68 2.35
CA TYR A 142 -11.48 13.56 0.90
C TYR A 142 -12.38 12.43 0.34
N PRO A 143 -13.71 12.49 0.57
CA PRO A 143 -14.63 11.43 0.12
C PRO A 143 -14.61 11.25 -1.41
N ASP A 144 -14.32 12.32 -2.14
CA ASP A 144 -14.18 12.30 -3.60
C ASP A 144 -12.97 11.47 -4.09
N ILE A 145 -11.95 11.22 -3.25
CA ILE A 145 -10.88 10.24 -3.55
C ILE A 145 -11.45 8.81 -3.52
N LEU A 146 -12.38 8.54 -2.60
CA LEU A 146 -13.05 7.23 -2.53
C LEU A 146 -13.98 7.03 -3.72
N ASP A 147 -14.64 8.08 -4.19
CA ASP A 147 -15.47 8.03 -5.40
C ASP A 147 -14.64 7.70 -6.64
N ASP A 148 -13.48 8.36 -6.82
CA ASP A 148 -12.55 8.04 -7.90
C ASP A 148 -12.07 6.59 -7.82
N PHE A 149 -11.75 6.11 -6.62
CA PHE A 149 -11.38 4.71 -6.42
C PHE A 149 -12.53 3.74 -6.76
N THR A 150 -13.75 4.05 -6.34
CA THR A 150 -14.96 3.27 -6.70
C THR A 150 -15.17 3.23 -8.21
N ASN A 151 -14.91 4.32 -8.93
CA ASN A 151 -14.99 4.38 -10.39
C ASN A 151 -13.89 3.55 -11.08
N ILE A 152 -12.71 3.39 -10.47
CA ILE A 152 -11.62 2.54 -10.99
C ILE A 152 -12.01 1.06 -10.89
N ILE A 153 -12.53 0.63 -9.74
CA ILE A 153 -12.90 -0.78 -9.53
C ILE A 153 -14.30 -1.12 -10.07
N GLY A 154 -15.12 -0.10 -10.37
CA GLY A 154 -16.49 -0.24 -10.87
C GLY A 154 -17.48 -0.74 -9.82
N GLY A 155 -17.31 -0.37 -8.54
CA GLY A 155 -18.16 -0.81 -7.45
C GLY A 155 -17.59 -0.59 -6.05
N GLU A 156 -18.12 -1.33 -5.07
CA GLU A 156 -17.75 -1.20 -3.66
C GLU A 156 -17.51 -2.54 -2.98
N TYR A 157 -16.56 -2.56 -2.03
CA TYR A 157 -16.36 -3.69 -1.14
C TYR A 157 -17.27 -3.58 0.09
N SER A 158 -17.72 -4.74 0.58
CA SER A 158 -18.49 -4.84 1.82
C SER A 158 -18.08 -6.07 2.60
N VAL A 159 -17.97 -5.95 3.92
CA VAL A 159 -17.68 -7.07 4.84
C VAL A 159 -18.84 -7.26 5.79
N THR A 160 -19.32 -8.49 5.92
CA THR A 160 -20.41 -8.84 6.84
C THR A 160 -19.88 -9.08 8.25
N ARG A 161 -20.78 -9.15 9.24
CA ARG A 161 -20.44 -9.50 10.63
C ARG A 161 -19.92 -10.94 10.79
N ASN A 162 -20.08 -11.79 9.78
CA ASN A 162 -19.56 -13.15 9.76
C ASN A 162 -18.20 -13.22 9.04
N ASP A 163 -17.53 -12.07 8.90
CA ASP A 163 -16.25 -11.94 8.21
C ASP A 163 -16.31 -12.34 6.72
N GLU A 164 -17.48 -12.21 6.07
CA GLU A 164 -17.64 -12.50 4.65
C GLU A 164 -17.45 -11.25 3.80
N LEU A 165 -16.54 -11.33 2.83
CA LEU A 165 -16.19 -10.24 1.92
C LEU A 165 -16.96 -10.38 0.60
N TYR A 166 -17.62 -9.30 0.20
CA TYR A 166 -18.35 -9.20 -1.06
C TYR A 166 -17.96 -7.95 -1.83
N PHE A 167 -17.99 -8.04 -3.15
CA PHE A 167 -17.95 -6.92 -4.07
C PHE A 167 -19.34 -6.66 -4.64
N ARG A 168 -19.76 -5.40 -4.67
CA ARG A 168 -21.00 -4.95 -5.27
C ARG A 168 -20.68 -4.07 -6.48
N PRO A 169 -20.88 -4.55 -7.71
CA PRO A 169 -20.68 -3.73 -8.90
C PRO A 169 -21.62 -2.53 -8.92
N GLN A 170 -21.16 -1.44 -9.51
CA GLN A 170 -21.99 -0.28 -9.80
C GLN A 170 -23.14 -0.68 -10.72
N GLU A 171 -24.30 -0.07 -10.54
CA GLU A 171 -25.52 -0.29 -11.35
C GLU A 171 -26.15 -1.70 -11.27
N LYS A 172 -25.53 -2.66 -10.58
CA LYS A 172 -26.07 -4.01 -10.39
C LYS A 172 -26.45 -4.24 -8.93
N ARG A 173 -27.56 -4.95 -8.71
CA ARG A 173 -28.02 -5.35 -7.35
C ARG A 173 -27.46 -6.69 -6.89
N ILE A 174 -26.45 -7.22 -7.57
CA ILE A 174 -25.80 -8.49 -7.22
C ILE A 174 -24.66 -8.27 -6.22
N ARG A 175 -24.38 -9.28 -5.41
CA ARG A 175 -23.19 -9.36 -4.56
C ARG A 175 -22.33 -10.50 -5.07
N LEU A 176 -21.08 -10.22 -5.36
CA LEU A 176 -20.11 -11.19 -5.84
C LEU A 176 -19.16 -11.53 -4.70
N THR A 177 -18.86 -12.81 -4.53
CA THR A 177 -17.70 -13.23 -3.72
C THR A 177 -16.41 -12.79 -4.40
N MET A 178 -15.28 -12.84 -3.69
CA MET A 178 -13.99 -12.54 -4.31
C MET A 178 -13.68 -13.50 -5.46
N ASP A 179 -14.06 -14.77 -5.35
CA ASP A 179 -13.88 -15.80 -6.39
C ASP A 179 -14.70 -15.54 -7.67
N GLU A 180 -15.77 -14.76 -7.55
CA GLU A 180 -16.64 -14.35 -8.67
C GLU A 180 -16.30 -12.94 -9.21
N SER A 181 -15.41 -12.22 -8.54
CA SER A 181 -15.02 -10.84 -8.91
C SER A 181 -13.84 -10.83 -9.88
N SER A 182 -13.64 -9.76 -10.65
CA SER A 182 -12.50 -9.67 -11.59
C SER A 182 -11.15 -9.63 -10.86
N SER A 183 -10.07 -9.98 -11.55
CA SER A 183 -8.72 -9.93 -10.97
C SER A 183 -8.31 -8.50 -10.56
N ALA A 184 -8.72 -7.48 -11.31
CA ALA A 184 -8.55 -6.06 -10.95
C ALA A 184 -9.20 -5.71 -9.60
N VAL A 185 -10.44 -6.17 -9.38
CA VAL A 185 -11.14 -5.96 -8.11
C VAL A 185 -10.43 -6.68 -6.96
N ARG A 186 -9.86 -7.85 -7.19
CA ARG A 186 -9.11 -8.59 -6.16
C ARG A 186 -7.78 -7.90 -5.84
N SER A 187 -7.04 -7.43 -6.85
CA SER A 187 -5.73 -6.82 -6.67
C SER A 187 -5.79 -5.45 -6.00
N LEU A 188 -6.92 -4.75 -6.04
CA LEU A 188 -7.09 -3.44 -5.40
C LEU A 188 -7.80 -3.49 -4.04
N LEU A 189 -8.12 -4.68 -3.53
CA LEU A 189 -8.86 -4.85 -2.28
C LEU A 189 -8.16 -4.18 -1.09
N ASP A 190 -6.88 -4.44 -0.91
CA ASP A 190 -6.09 -3.94 0.20
C ASP A 190 -5.94 -2.42 0.16
N ILE A 191 -5.71 -1.85 -1.03
CA ILE A 191 -5.69 -0.40 -1.27
C ILE A 191 -7.06 0.21 -0.94
N GLY A 192 -8.16 -0.40 -1.38
CA GLY A 192 -9.51 0.11 -1.10
C GLY A 192 -9.83 0.16 0.39
N PHE A 193 -9.46 -0.88 1.13
CA PHE A 193 -9.62 -0.89 2.59
C PHE A 193 -8.67 0.07 3.29
N TYR A 194 -7.42 0.18 2.82
CA TYR A 194 -6.48 1.17 3.34
C TYR A 194 -7.05 2.59 3.20
N LEU A 195 -7.48 2.96 2.00
CA LEU A 195 -8.03 4.28 1.70
C LEU A 195 -9.26 4.59 2.55
N ARG A 196 -10.19 3.65 2.71
CA ARG A 196 -11.45 3.89 3.42
C ARG A 196 -11.33 3.84 4.94
N HIS A 197 -10.43 3.03 5.48
CA HIS A 197 -10.47 2.66 6.90
C HIS A 197 -9.18 2.90 7.68
N VAL A 198 -8.02 2.99 7.02
CA VAL A 198 -6.72 2.96 7.71
C VAL A 198 -5.87 4.20 7.46
N ALA A 199 -5.95 4.80 6.27
CA ALA A 199 -5.10 5.89 5.84
C ALA A 199 -5.06 7.06 6.83
N LYS A 200 -3.87 7.50 7.18
CA LYS A 200 -3.60 8.68 8.00
C LYS A 200 -2.73 9.68 7.24
N GLN A 201 -2.86 10.94 7.60
CA GLN A 201 -2.01 12.00 7.05
C GLN A 201 -0.54 11.73 7.38
N GLY A 202 0.34 11.84 6.38
CA GLY A 202 1.77 11.59 6.51
C GLY A 202 2.19 10.11 6.36
N ASP A 203 1.25 9.20 6.11
CA ASP A 203 1.55 7.81 5.80
C ASP A 203 2.41 7.66 4.53
N LEU A 204 3.11 6.53 4.43
CA LEU A 204 3.77 6.07 3.22
C LEU A 204 3.00 4.86 2.65
N LEU A 205 2.33 5.07 1.53
CA LEU A 205 1.70 4.03 0.74
C LEU A 205 2.71 3.47 -0.26
N MET A 206 3.14 2.23 -0.06
CA MET A 206 4.00 1.49 -0.99
C MET A 206 3.15 0.52 -1.80
N VAL A 207 3.14 0.64 -3.13
CA VAL A 207 2.40 -0.27 -4.02
C VAL A 207 3.34 -0.87 -5.06
N ASP A 208 3.43 -2.19 -5.06
CA ASP A 208 4.24 -2.93 -6.01
C ASP A 208 3.39 -3.33 -7.23
N GLU A 209 3.79 -2.90 -8.42
CA GLU A 209 3.06 -3.10 -9.68
C GLU A 209 1.55 -2.75 -9.55
N PRO A 210 1.19 -1.49 -9.31
CA PRO A 210 -0.21 -1.06 -9.18
C PRO A 210 -1.05 -1.37 -10.43
N GLU A 211 -0.41 -1.46 -11.60
CA GLU A 211 -1.03 -1.81 -12.89
C GLU A 211 -1.46 -3.29 -13.02
N LEU A 212 -1.05 -4.16 -12.10
CA LEU A 212 -1.31 -5.60 -12.20
C LEU A 212 -2.82 -5.86 -12.31
N ASN A 213 -3.22 -6.54 -13.39
CA ASN A 213 -4.60 -6.84 -13.77
C ASN A 213 -5.48 -5.64 -14.18
N LEU A 214 -4.92 -4.44 -14.35
CA LEU A 214 -5.68 -3.25 -14.76
C LEU A 214 -5.66 -3.01 -16.26
N HIS A 215 -6.83 -2.62 -16.79
CA HIS A 215 -6.93 -2.08 -18.14
C HIS A 215 -6.14 -0.75 -18.25
N PRO A 216 -5.53 -0.41 -19.39
CA PRO A 216 -4.77 0.84 -19.57
C PRO A 216 -5.46 2.10 -19.07
N GLU A 217 -6.76 2.25 -19.34
CA GLU A 217 -7.55 3.38 -18.85
C GLU A 217 -7.56 3.47 -17.32
N ASN A 218 -7.68 2.33 -16.63
CA ASN A 218 -7.64 2.29 -15.17
C ASN A 218 -6.22 2.50 -14.61
N GLN A 219 -5.17 2.22 -15.39
CA GLN A 219 -3.79 2.56 -15.03
C GLN A 219 -3.59 4.08 -14.99
N CYS A 220 -4.11 4.81 -15.99
CA CYS A 220 -4.15 6.28 -15.99
C CYS A 220 -4.95 6.81 -14.79
N ARG A 221 -6.16 6.27 -14.53
CA ARG A 221 -6.97 6.69 -13.38
C ARG A 221 -6.28 6.44 -12.04
N ILE A 222 -5.56 5.33 -11.88
CA ILE A 222 -4.75 5.07 -10.69
C ILE A 222 -3.62 6.09 -10.52
N ALA A 223 -2.95 6.49 -11.60
CA ALA A 223 -1.91 7.51 -11.52
C ALA A 223 -2.48 8.85 -11.02
N ARG A 224 -3.65 9.27 -11.53
CA ARG A 224 -4.38 10.43 -11.02
C ARG A 224 -4.74 10.28 -9.54
N LEU A 225 -5.28 9.12 -9.15
CA LEU A 225 -5.60 8.81 -7.75
C LEU A 225 -4.38 8.97 -6.84
N PHE A 226 -3.22 8.45 -7.23
CA PHE A 226 -1.98 8.59 -6.45
C PHE A 226 -1.56 10.05 -6.29
N VAL A 227 -1.66 10.87 -7.33
CA VAL A 227 -1.38 12.31 -7.20
C VAL A 227 -2.36 12.99 -6.25
N ARG A 228 -3.64 12.65 -6.30
CA ARG A 228 -4.63 13.17 -5.34
C ARG A 228 -4.29 12.77 -3.90
N LEU A 229 -3.81 11.54 -3.67
CA LEU A 229 -3.31 11.11 -2.36
C LEU A 229 -2.08 11.92 -1.91
N ILE A 230 -1.13 12.17 -2.81
CA ILE A 230 0.04 13.04 -2.57
C ILE A 230 -0.40 14.43 -2.13
N ASN A 231 -1.32 15.04 -2.88
CA ASN A 231 -1.86 16.37 -2.58
C ASN A 231 -2.68 16.40 -1.27
N SER A 232 -3.19 15.25 -0.80
CA SER A 232 -3.83 15.12 0.53
C SER A 232 -2.85 14.88 1.69
N GLY A 233 -1.56 14.73 1.41
CA GLY A 233 -0.51 14.55 2.41
C GLY A 233 -0.07 13.11 2.66
N ILE A 234 -0.43 12.16 1.79
CA ILE A 234 0.10 10.79 1.82
C ILE A 234 1.31 10.69 0.90
N LYS A 235 2.41 10.09 1.37
CA LYS A 235 3.57 9.78 0.52
C LYS A 235 3.28 8.52 -0.25
N VAL A 236 3.57 8.50 -1.54
CA VAL A 236 3.35 7.33 -2.40
C VAL A 236 4.70 6.85 -2.95
N PHE A 237 4.93 5.55 -2.88
CA PHE A 237 6.07 4.86 -3.49
C PHE A 237 5.53 3.72 -4.34
N ILE A 238 5.89 3.70 -5.62
CA ILE A 238 5.47 2.63 -6.53
C ILE A 238 6.66 2.06 -7.28
N THR A 239 6.58 0.77 -7.59
CA THR A 239 7.32 0.12 -8.67
C THR A 239 6.35 -0.08 -9.82
N THR A 240 6.80 0.12 -11.05
CA THR A 240 5.93 -0.04 -12.21
C THR A 240 6.72 -0.37 -13.46
N HIS A 241 6.10 -1.18 -14.30
CA HIS A 241 6.47 -1.45 -15.68
C HIS A 241 5.50 -0.80 -16.67
N SER A 242 4.51 -0.03 -16.17
CA SER A 242 3.49 0.60 -16.99
C SER A 242 3.95 1.92 -17.59
N ASP A 243 4.07 1.92 -18.92
CA ASP A 243 4.22 3.13 -19.72
C ASP A 243 2.99 4.06 -19.58
N TYR A 244 1.78 3.52 -19.36
CA TYR A 244 0.58 4.34 -19.16
C TYR A 244 0.64 5.16 -17.87
N ILE A 245 1.14 4.57 -16.77
CA ILE A 245 1.31 5.29 -15.50
C ILE A 245 2.34 6.40 -15.66
N VAL A 246 3.50 6.11 -16.27
CA VAL A 246 4.56 7.11 -16.49
C VAL A 246 4.08 8.24 -17.39
N LYS A 247 3.40 7.93 -18.50
CA LYS A 247 2.81 8.93 -19.40
C LYS A 247 1.75 9.78 -18.72
N GLU A 248 0.88 9.17 -17.92
CA GLU A 248 -0.12 9.94 -17.19
C GLU A 248 0.54 10.90 -16.19
N LEU A 249 1.55 10.45 -15.43
CA LEU A 249 2.31 11.33 -14.55
C LEU A 249 2.98 12.48 -15.31
N ASN A 250 3.52 12.23 -16.51
CA ASN A 250 4.04 13.29 -17.38
C ASN A 250 2.97 14.31 -17.74
N THR A 251 1.79 13.84 -18.17
CA THR A 251 0.66 14.74 -18.46
C THR A 251 0.29 15.59 -17.25
N LEU A 252 0.21 14.99 -16.05
CA LEU A 252 -0.12 15.72 -14.82
C LEU A 252 0.94 16.76 -14.41
N ILE A 253 2.23 16.50 -14.66
CA ILE A 253 3.31 17.46 -14.49
C ILE A 253 3.17 18.61 -15.50
N MET A 254 3.02 18.26 -16.78
CA MET A 254 2.97 19.23 -17.87
C MET A 254 1.74 20.16 -17.74
N LEU A 255 0.59 19.63 -17.36
CA LEU A 255 -0.64 20.40 -17.15
C LEU A 255 -0.57 21.33 -15.93
N ASN A 256 0.35 21.12 -14.99
CA ASN A 256 0.52 21.98 -13.81
C ASN A 256 1.18 23.33 -14.12
N ASN A 257 1.50 23.62 -15.38
CA ASN A 257 2.06 24.90 -15.80
C ASN A 257 0.99 25.99 -15.96
N ASP A 258 1.33 27.22 -15.60
CA ASP A 258 0.39 28.37 -15.63
C ASP A 258 0.23 28.98 -17.04
N LYS A 259 0.01 28.14 -18.07
CA LYS A 259 -0.21 28.57 -19.45
C LYS A 259 -1.71 28.44 -19.80
N PRO A 260 -2.38 29.48 -20.35
CA PRO A 260 -3.83 29.46 -20.59
C PRO A 260 -4.34 28.28 -21.42
N TYR A 261 -3.60 27.89 -22.47
CA TYR A 261 -4.00 26.77 -23.34
C TYR A 261 -3.94 25.41 -22.62
N LEU A 262 -3.03 25.24 -21.63
CA LEU A 262 -2.95 24.01 -20.84
C LEU A 262 -4.13 23.86 -19.90
N LYS A 263 -4.59 24.97 -19.29
CA LYS A 263 -5.81 24.97 -18.47
C LYS A 263 -7.04 24.61 -19.30
N GLN A 264 -7.09 25.06 -20.55
CA GLN A 264 -8.16 24.69 -21.48
C GLN A 264 -8.11 23.18 -21.80
N ILE A 265 -6.95 22.63 -22.15
CA ILE A 265 -6.79 21.18 -22.39
C ILE A 265 -7.19 20.37 -21.15
N ALA A 266 -6.72 20.77 -19.96
CA ALA A 266 -7.08 20.11 -18.71
C ALA A 266 -8.60 20.07 -18.51
N GLN A 267 -9.29 21.17 -18.80
CA GLN A 267 -10.75 21.24 -18.70
C GLN A 267 -11.46 20.37 -19.76
N GLU A 268 -10.99 20.38 -21.01
CA GLU A 268 -11.56 19.60 -22.12
C GLU A 268 -11.44 18.09 -21.89
N GLU A 269 -10.30 17.64 -21.36
CA GLU A 269 -10.00 16.22 -21.07
C GLU A 269 -10.41 15.78 -19.65
N GLY A 270 -11.04 16.68 -18.88
CA GLY A 270 -11.61 16.37 -17.57
C GLY A 270 -10.60 16.16 -16.43
N TYR A 271 -9.42 16.76 -16.53
CA TYR A 271 -8.44 16.81 -15.44
C TYR A 271 -8.84 17.82 -14.35
N LYS A 272 -8.67 17.43 -13.09
CA LYS A 272 -8.96 18.30 -11.93
C LYS A 272 -7.69 18.99 -11.44
N GLU A 273 -7.81 20.19 -10.88
CA GLU A 273 -6.66 20.92 -10.32
C GLU A 273 -5.95 20.13 -9.21
N ASN A 274 -6.70 19.37 -8.40
CA ASN A 274 -6.13 18.51 -7.35
C ASN A 274 -5.47 17.22 -7.86
N GLU A 275 -5.51 16.96 -9.17
CA GLU A 275 -4.80 15.86 -9.86
C GLU A 275 -3.46 16.33 -10.44
N LEU A 276 -3.16 17.63 -10.42
CA LEU A 276 -1.92 18.18 -10.94
C LEU A 276 -0.80 18.09 -9.90
N ILE A 277 0.44 17.96 -10.37
CA ILE A 277 1.62 17.78 -9.51
C ILE A 277 2.82 18.51 -10.06
N SER A 278 3.67 19.04 -9.18
CA SER A 278 4.91 19.69 -9.57
C SER A 278 6.05 18.68 -9.70
N ALA A 279 6.99 18.96 -10.61
CA ALA A 279 8.13 18.08 -10.88
C ALA A 279 9.00 17.80 -9.64
N ASP A 280 9.10 18.74 -8.70
CA ASP A 280 9.88 18.61 -7.46
C ASP A 280 9.25 17.65 -6.44
N MET A 281 7.95 17.36 -6.57
CA MET A 281 7.23 16.42 -5.71
C MET A 281 7.40 14.96 -6.16
N ILE A 282 8.00 14.72 -7.32
CA ILE A 282 8.20 13.39 -7.90
C ILE A 282 9.69 13.07 -7.98
N LYS A 283 10.03 11.81 -7.71
CA LYS A 283 11.34 11.25 -8.03
C LYS A 283 11.15 9.93 -8.75
N VAL A 284 11.81 9.78 -9.89
CA VAL A 284 11.76 8.56 -10.69
C VAL A 284 13.16 7.96 -10.75
N TYR A 285 13.22 6.65 -10.60
CA TYR A 285 14.45 5.88 -10.66
C TYR A 285 14.27 4.74 -11.65
N ILE A 286 15.21 4.61 -12.58
CA ILE A 286 15.24 3.58 -13.61
C ILE A 286 16.15 2.45 -13.12
N ALA A 287 15.63 1.23 -13.12
CA ALA A 287 16.43 0.04 -12.84
C ALA A 287 17.20 -0.38 -14.09
N GLU A 288 18.52 -0.17 -14.09
CA GLU A 288 19.36 -0.47 -15.24
C GLU A 288 20.79 -0.86 -14.83
N LYS A 289 21.54 -1.37 -15.81
CA LYS A 289 22.97 -1.65 -15.64
C LYS A 289 23.78 -0.40 -15.98
N ALA A 290 24.24 0.31 -14.97
CA ALA A 290 25.05 1.52 -15.14
C ALA A 290 26.47 1.35 -14.58
N LEU A 291 27.38 2.17 -15.09
CA LEU A 291 28.76 2.24 -14.60
C LEU A 291 28.79 2.97 -13.25
N ILE A 292 28.85 2.25 -12.14
CA ILE A 292 28.88 2.82 -10.79
C ILE A 292 30.14 2.43 -10.02
N GLN A 293 30.51 3.26 -9.05
CA GLN A 293 31.57 2.92 -8.09
C GLN A 293 30.88 2.29 -6.86
N LEU A 294 31.16 1.02 -6.60
CA LEU A 294 30.70 0.36 -5.38
C LEU A 294 31.53 0.83 -4.18
N ASP A 295 30.93 0.85 -3.00
CA ASP A 295 31.61 1.21 -1.76
C ASP A 295 32.85 0.34 -1.55
N GLY A 296 33.98 0.98 -1.26
CA GLY A 296 35.27 0.32 -1.07
C GLY A 296 36.05 0.03 -2.36
N ASN A 297 35.46 0.19 -3.54
CA ASN A 297 36.17 0.02 -4.82
C ASN A 297 36.78 1.34 -5.32
N LYS A 298 38.00 1.28 -5.87
CA LYS A 298 38.68 2.42 -6.51
C LYS A 298 38.29 2.63 -7.98
N LYS A 299 37.67 1.64 -8.61
CA LYS A 299 37.29 1.66 -10.03
C LYS A 299 35.77 1.45 -10.15
N ARG A 300 35.18 2.13 -11.14
CA ARG A 300 33.78 1.89 -11.52
C ARG A 300 33.65 0.57 -12.26
N SER A 301 32.54 -0.13 -12.02
CA SER A 301 32.15 -1.32 -12.77
C SER A 301 30.67 -1.25 -13.13
N HIS A 302 30.27 -1.96 -14.18
CA HIS A 302 28.87 -2.00 -14.61
C HIS A 302 28.10 -2.94 -13.70
N ASN A 303 27.18 -2.38 -12.89
CA ASN A 303 26.35 -3.15 -11.96
C ASN A 303 24.89 -2.76 -12.14
N GLN A 304 23.98 -3.64 -11.71
CA GLN A 304 22.56 -3.29 -11.60
C GLN A 304 22.41 -2.23 -10.52
N THR A 305 21.73 -1.13 -10.85
CA THR A 305 21.53 0.00 -9.96
C THR A 305 20.24 0.73 -10.33
N LEU A 306 19.87 1.67 -9.48
CA LEU A 306 18.83 2.65 -9.75
C LEU A 306 19.50 3.96 -10.21
N THR A 307 19.20 4.43 -11.41
CA THR A 307 19.62 5.74 -11.91
C THR A 307 18.45 6.71 -11.83
N GLN A 308 18.69 7.90 -11.28
CA GLN A 308 17.62 8.89 -11.17
C GLN A 308 17.33 9.49 -12.56
N ALA A 309 16.07 9.47 -12.97
CA ALA A 309 15.64 10.12 -14.21
C ALA A 309 15.62 11.64 -14.05
N HIS A 310 15.89 12.36 -15.14
CA HIS A 310 15.63 13.79 -15.20
C HIS A 310 14.12 14.04 -15.31
N ILE A 311 13.63 15.05 -14.60
CA ILE A 311 12.23 15.46 -14.64
C ILE A 311 12.22 16.95 -14.90
N ASP A 312 11.73 17.33 -16.07
CA ASP A 312 11.58 18.71 -16.50
C ASP A 312 10.14 19.19 -16.23
N PRO A 313 9.93 20.40 -15.68
CA PRO A 313 8.58 20.91 -15.43
C PRO A 313 7.69 21.09 -16.67
N GLU A 314 8.28 21.26 -17.86
CA GLU A 314 7.56 21.47 -19.12
C GLU A 314 7.50 20.20 -19.99
N LEU A 315 8.52 19.34 -19.94
CA LEU A 315 8.63 18.13 -20.77
C LEU A 315 8.31 16.83 -20.02
N GLY A 316 8.23 16.86 -18.68
CA GLY A 316 7.96 15.70 -17.85
C GLY A 316 9.20 14.84 -17.56
N ILE A 317 8.96 13.57 -17.27
CA ILE A 317 9.96 12.55 -16.92
C ILE A 317 10.63 12.01 -18.18
N GLU A 318 11.96 12.06 -18.22
CA GLU A 318 12.78 11.43 -19.26
C GLU A 318 13.05 9.94 -18.93
N ALA A 319 12.22 9.04 -19.47
CA ALA A 319 12.26 7.61 -19.18
C ALA A 319 12.93 6.78 -20.29
N GLN A 320 14.24 6.95 -20.47
CA GLN A 320 15.03 6.37 -21.58
C GLN A 320 14.88 4.84 -21.77
N SER A 321 14.59 4.09 -20.70
CA SER A 321 14.47 2.62 -20.75
C SER A 321 13.28 2.15 -21.58
N PHE A 322 12.15 2.87 -21.55
CA PHE A 322 10.93 2.50 -22.29
C PHE A 322 11.03 2.90 -23.77
N ASP A 323 11.66 4.05 -24.04
CA ASP A 323 11.78 4.62 -25.38
C ASP A 323 12.44 3.68 -26.38
N THR A 324 13.48 2.94 -25.96
CA THR A 324 14.21 2.06 -26.89
C THR A 324 13.36 0.93 -27.47
N THR A 325 12.53 0.30 -26.63
CA THR A 325 11.66 -0.81 -27.06
C THR A 325 10.51 -0.28 -27.92
N ILE A 326 9.88 0.80 -27.49
CA ILE A 326 8.77 1.45 -28.21
C ILE A 326 9.25 1.94 -29.58
N ASN A 327 10.37 2.67 -29.63
CA ASN A 327 10.92 3.18 -30.89
C ASN A 327 11.33 2.05 -31.83
N ARG A 328 11.85 0.95 -31.31
CA ARG A 328 12.14 -0.24 -32.11
C ARG A 328 10.86 -0.84 -32.70
N MET A 329 9.80 -0.97 -31.91
CA MET A 329 8.51 -1.47 -32.40
C MET A 329 7.91 -0.55 -33.45
N ASN A 330 7.86 0.76 -33.18
CA ASN A 330 7.34 1.77 -34.12
C ASN A 330 8.12 1.71 -35.44
N ARG A 331 9.46 1.68 -35.39
CA ARG A 331 10.29 1.53 -36.59
C ARG A 331 9.98 0.26 -37.38
N ILE A 332 9.79 -0.87 -36.70
CA ILE A 332 9.45 -2.14 -37.38
C ILE A 332 8.06 -2.02 -38.03
N GLN A 333 7.09 -1.47 -37.32
CA GLN A 333 5.72 -1.30 -37.83
C GLN A 333 5.67 -0.32 -39.00
N GLU A 334 6.36 0.82 -38.91
CA GLU A 334 6.52 1.76 -40.03
C GLU A 334 7.15 1.07 -41.23
N ALA A 335 8.20 0.26 -41.04
CA ALA A 335 8.81 -0.50 -42.12
C ALA A 335 7.87 -1.57 -42.72
N VAL A 336 6.99 -2.18 -41.92
CA VAL A 336 5.97 -3.12 -42.42
C VAL A 336 4.92 -2.41 -43.26
N VAL A 337 4.47 -1.22 -42.84
CA VAL A 337 3.40 -0.46 -43.50
C VAL A 337 3.93 0.27 -44.74
N TRP A 338 5.12 0.85 -44.67
CA TRP A 338 5.64 1.80 -45.67
C TRP A 338 6.92 1.33 -46.38
N GLY A 339 7.52 0.21 -45.98
CA GLY A 339 8.80 -0.24 -46.53
C GLY A 339 8.72 -0.93 -47.90
N GLY A 340 7.51 -1.05 -48.47
CA GLY A 340 7.27 -1.66 -49.78
C GLY A 340 7.02 -0.67 -50.92
N ASP A 341 6.96 0.63 -50.63
CA ASP A 341 6.76 1.71 -51.61
C ASP A 341 8.09 2.37 -52.03
#